data_AF-A0A1B6JW30-F1
#
_entry.id   AF-A0A1B6JW30-F1
#
_cell.length_a   1.000
_cell.length_b   1.000
_cell.length_c   1.000
_cell.angle_alpha   90.00
_cell.angle_beta   90.00
_cell.angle_gamma   90.00
#
_symmetry.space_group_name_H-M   'P 1'
#
loop_
_entity.id
_entity.type
_entity.pdbx_description
1 polymer ?
#
loop_
_entity_poly.entity_id
_entity_poly.type
_entity_poly.pdbx_seq_one_letter_code
_entity_poly.pdbx_strand_id
1 'polypeptide(L)'
;VSKLTVIFGLVISESLALQHPLLELSGAVVQIYKNPQDSRPEDLLEAAKDYLYQLVKLKMLVRINQPDSLQTLREVYLEGNPPFHLRNIPWEKFIETFKWDATHISTYQDLIDSTRKVWGECLEELEKRKEPDEII
;
A
#
# COMPACT_ATOMS: atom_id res chain seq x y z
N VAL A 1 -21.79 51.60 8.80
CA VAL A 1 -20.33 51.37 8.67
C VAL A 1 -19.93 50.40 9.76
N SER A 2 -19.56 49.17 9.39
CA SER A 2 -18.55 48.34 10.06
C SER A 2 -18.41 47.05 9.26
N LYS A 3 -17.29 46.95 8.54
CA LYS A 3 -16.78 45.75 7.90
C LYS A 3 -16.24 44.81 8.98
N LEU A 4 -16.56 43.52 8.89
CA LEU A 4 -15.78 42.47 9.54
C LEU A 4 -15.63 41.32 8.54
N THR A 5 -14.45 41.30 7.92
CA THR A 5 -13.89 40.19 7.15
C THR A 5 -12.88 39.49 8.06
N VAL A 6 -13.08 38.19 8.31
CA VAL A 6 -12.05 37.18 8.67
C VAL A 6 -12.68 35.82 8.26
N ILE A 7 -12.36 35.18 7.13
CA ILE A 7 -11.16 34.43 6.71
C ILE A 7 -10.95 33.11 7.48
N PHE A 8 -11.11 32.02 6.72
CA PHE A 8 -10.55 30.66 6.85
C PHE A 8 -10.98 29.79 8.02
N GLY A 9 -11.58 28.66 7.65
CA GLY A 9 -11.69 27.49 8.50
C GLY A 9 -12.26 26.36 7.68
N LEU A 10 -11.38 25.57 7.08
CA LEU A 10 -11.55 24.16 6.77
C LEU A 10 -13.01 23.69 6.89
N VAL A 11 -13.78 23.78 5.80
CA VAL A 11 -14.74 22.69 5.58
C VAL A 11 -13.82 21.53 5.28
N ILE A 12 -13.61 20.75 6.33
CA ILE A 12 -13.05 19.42 6.34
C ILE A 12 -13.67 18.77 5.11
N SER A 13 -12.89 18.71 4.04
CA SER A 13 -13.06 17.71 2.99
C SER A 13 -12.96 16.43 3.79
N GLU A 14 -14.12 15.95 4.25
CA GLU A 14 -14.28 14.63 4.78
C GLU A 14 -13.64 13.74 3.74
N SER A 15 -12.41 13.36 4.06
CA SER A 15 -11.68 12.29 3.46
C SER A 15 -12.53 11.04 3.69
N LEU A 16 -13.60 10.93 2.92
CA LEU A 16 -14.05 9.70 2.31
C LEU A 16 -13.05 9.37 1.20
N ALA A 17 -11.75 9.37 1.51
CA ALA A 17 -10.89 8.40 0.88
C ALA A 17 -11.55 7.07 1.25
N LEU A 18 -12.22 6.45 0.28
CA LEU A 18 -12.47 5.02 0.31
C LEU A 18 -11.13 4.43 0.74
N GLN A 19 -11.00 4.03 2.01
CA GLN A 19 -9.76 3.44 2.49
C GLN A 19 -9.65 2.12 1.74
N HIS A 20 -8.96 2.18 0.61
CA HIS A 20 -8.89 1.04 -0.29
C HIS A 20 -8.21 -0.07 0.49
N PRO A 21 -8.66 -1.33 0.42
CA PRO A 21 -8.11 -2.41 1.23
C PRO A 21 -6.58 -2.51 1.16
N LEU A 22 -5.98 -2.19 0.01
CA LEU A 22 -4.52 -2.11 -0.13
C LEU A 22 -3.85 -1.08 0.79
N LEU A 23 -4.43 0.10 0.97
CA LEU A 23 -3.87 1.13 1.83
C LEU A 23 -3.97 0.76 3.30
N GLU A 24 -5.10 0.19 3.72
CA GLU A 24 -5.29 -0.35 5.07
C GLU A 24 -4.29 -1.47 5.36
N LEU A 25 -4.15 -2.44 4.46
CA LEU A 25 -3.23 -3.56 4.59
C LEU A 25 -1.77 -3.10 4.60
N SER A 26 -1.40 -2.16 3.72
CA SER A 26 -0.07 -1.54 3.73
C SER A 26 0.19 -0.83 5.07
N GLY A 27 -0.81 -0.11 5.58
CA GLY A 27 -0.77 0.52 6.89
C GLY A 27 -0.56 -0.49 8.02
N ALA A 28 -1.30 -1.60 8.02
CA ALA A 28 -1.17 -2.67 8.99
C ALA A 28 0.25 -3.25 9.02
N VAL A 29 0.81 -3.57 7.84
CA VAL A 29 2.20 -4.05 7.74
C VAL A 29 3.19 -3.02 8.30
N VAL A 30 3.02 -1.74 7.95
CA VAL A 30 3.90 -0.65 8.46
C VAL A 30 3.76 -0.48 9.98
N GLN A 31 2.58 -0.66 10.57
CA GLN A 31 2.42 -0.59 12.02
C GLN A 31 3.16 -1.73 12.71
N ILE A 32 3.09 -2.94 12.16
CA ILE A 32 3.86 -4.09 12.69
C ILE A 32 5.37 -3.84 12.54
N TYR A 33 5.83 -3.22 11.45
CA TYR A 33 7.25 -2.87 11.29
C TYR A 33 7.73 -1.91 12.38
N LYS A 34 6.89 -0.96 12.78
CA LYS A 34 7.21 0.02 13.82
C LYS A 34 7.29 -0.65 15.20
N ASN A 35 6.32 -1.50 15.49
CA ASN A 35 6.08 -2.08 16.81
C ASN A 35 5.87 -3.61 16.75
N PRO A 36 6.88 -4.40 16.35
CA PRO A 36 6.72 -5.84 16.17
C PRO A 36 6.37 -6.56 17.48
N GLN A 37 6.76 -6.02 18.63
CA GLN A 37 6.45 -6.62 19.94
C GLN A 37 4.95 -6.65 20.27
N ASP A 38 4.15 -5.83 19.61
CA ASP A 38 2.71 -5.70 19.85
C ASP A 38 1.89 -6.58 18.91
N SER A 39 2.53 -7.46 18.13
CA SER A 39 1.88 -8.30 17.13
C SER A 39 2.51 -9.68 17.06
N ARG A 40 1.79 -10.64 16.50
CA ARG A 40 2.33 -11.98 16.23
C ARG A 40 2.96 -12.00 14.83
N PRO A 41 3.99 -12.82 14.59
CA PRO A 41 4.56 -12.96 13.26
C PRO A 41 3.54 -13.43 12.21
N GLU A 42 2.52 -14.19 12.62
CA GLU A 42 1.44 -14.62 11.74
C GLU A 42 0.61 -13.44 11.24
N ASP A 43 0.38 -12.43 12.08
CA ASP A 43 -0.39 -11.22 11.71
C ASP A 43 0.34 -10.44 10.61
N LEU A 44 1.68 -10.41 10.68
CA LEU A 44 2.51 -9.80 9.64
C LEU A 44 2.41 -10.56 8.31
N LEU A 45 2.52 -11.88 8.36
CA LEU A 45 2.45 -12.73 7.19
C LEU A 45 1.08 -12.67 6.53
N GLU A 46 0.01 -12.66 7.32
CA GLU A 46 -1.37 -12.53 6.85
C GLU A 46 -1.60 -11.19 6.16
N ALA A 47 -1.27 -10.07 6.82
CA ALA A 47 -1.45 -8.74 6.23
C ALA A 47 -0.64 -8.56 4.92
N ALA A 48 0.59 -9.08 4.86
CA ALA A 48 1.40 -9.01 3.66
C ALA A 48 0.88 -9.91 2.52
N LYS A 49 0.38 -11.11 2.84
CA LYS A 49 -0.25 -12.01 1.86
C LYS A 49 -1.53 -11.43 1.30
N ASP A 50 -2.37 -10.86 2.17
CA ASP A 50 -3.62 -10.21 1.77
C ASP A 50 -3.35 -8.99 0.90
N TYR A 51 -2.32 -8.20 1.23
CA TYR A 51 -1.90 -7.09 0.38
C TYR A 51 -1.53 -7.58 -1.02
N LEU A 52 -0.67 -8.60 -1.12
CA LEU A 52 -0.30 -9.20 -2.41
C LEU A 52 -1.52 -9.70 -3.17
N TYR A 53 -2.43 -10.41 -2.50
CA TYR A 53 -3.65 -10.94 -3.10
C TYR A 53 -4.54 -9.83 -3.68
N GLN A 54 -4.81 -8.77 -2.89
CA GLN A 54 -5.61 -7.64 -3.35
C GLN A 54 -4.92 -6.90 -4.51
N LEU A 55 -3.59 -6.83 -4.51
CA LEU A 55 -2.84 -6.16 -5.57
C LEU A 55 -2.90 -6.95 -6.88
N VAL A 56 -2.75 -8.28 -6.80
CA VAL A 56 -2.93 -9.19 -7.94
C VAL A 56 -4.35 -9.08 -8.50
N LYS A 57 -5.34 -9.04 -7.62
CA LYS A 57 -6.75 -8.88 -8.00
C LYS A 57 -6.95 -7.54 -8.72
N LEU A 58 -6.51 -6.43 -8.15
CA LEU A 58 -6.63 -5.10 -8.78
C LEU A 58 -5.96 -5.07 -10.16
N LYS A 59 -4.74 -5.60 -10.28
CA LYS A 59 -4.03 -5.71 -11.57
C LYS A 59 -4.86 -6.46 -12.61
N MET A 60 -5.44 -7.61 -12.23
CA MET A 60 -6.26 -8.41 -13.13
C MET A 60 -7.51 -7.63 -13.57
N LEU A 61 -8.16 -6.93 -12.65
CA LEU A 61 -9.34 -6.10 -12.92
C LEU A 61 -9.02 -4.96 -13.90
N VAL A 62 -7.87 -4.31 -13.74
CA VAL A 62 -7.35 -3.30 -14.69
C VAL A 62 -7.12 -3.91 -16.07
N ARG A 63 -6.51 -5.09 -16.15
CA ARG A 63 -6.23 -5.76 -17.43
C ARG A 63 -7.49 -6.13 -18.21
N ILE A 64 -8.57 -6.50 -17.53
CA ILE A 64 -9.85 -6.81 -18.16
C ILE A 64 -10.75 -5.57 -18.35
N ASN A 65 -10.24 -4.37 -18.07
CA ASN A 65 -10.98 -3.10 -18.12
C ASN A 65 -12.27 -3.14 -17.31
N GLN A 66 -12.25 -3.74 -16.11
CA GLN A 66 -13.37 -3.61 -15.20
C GLN A 66 -13.60 -2.11 -14.90
N PRO A 67 -14.86 -1.64 -14.85
CA PRO A 67 -15.17 -0.29 -14.40
C PRO A 67 -14.41 0.10 -13.13
N ASP A 68 -13.94 1.35 -13.11
CA ASP A 68 -13.24 2.02 -12.00
C ASP A 68 -11.88 1.44 -11.57
N SER A 69 -11.53 0.22 -12.00
CA SER A 69 -10.29 -0.45 -11.58
C SER A 69 -9.01 0.34 -11.90
N LEU A 70 -8.94 1.00 -13.06
CA LEU A 70 -7.79 1.84 -13.42
C LEU A 70 -7.71 3.09 -12.53
N GLN A 71 -8.84 3.71 -12.22
CA GLN A 71 -8.93 4.85 -11.31
C GLN A 71 -8.50 4.45 -9.90
N THR A 72 -8.98 3.30 -9.42
CA THR A 72 -8.55 2.74 -8.14
C THR A 72 -7.04 2.47 -8.10
N LEU A 73 -6.45 1.98 -9.20
CA LEU A 73 -5.00 1.78 -9.25
C LEU A 73 -4.23 3.11 -9.20
N ARG A 74 -4.74 4.17 -9.86
CA ARG A 74 -4.17 5.52 -9.77
C ARG A 74 -4.22 6.07 -8.35
N GLU A 75 -5.33 5.90 -7.64
CA GLU A 75 -5.47 6.33 -6.25
C GLU A 75 -4.48 5.61 -5.34
N VAL A 76 -4.37 4.29 -5.46
CA VAL A 76 -3.39 3.49 -4.72
C VAL A 76 -1.95 3.93 -5.03
N TYR A 77 -1.67 4.31 -6.28
CA TYR A 77 -0.39 4.89 -6.67
C TYR A 77 -0.16 6.25 -6.01
N LEU A 78 -1.08 7.20 -6.13
CA LEU A 78 -0.88 8.56 -5.62
C LEU A 78 -0.74 8.60 -4.10
N GLU A 79 -1.52 7.77 -3.39
CA GLU A 79 -1.50 7.73 -1.93
C GLU A 79 -0.38 6.84 -1.38
N GLY A 80 0.00 5.82 -2.16
CA GLY A 80 0.84 4.74 -1.69
C GLY A 80 2.22 4.65 -2.31
N ASN A 81 2.55 5.37 -3.39
CA ASN A 81 3.68 4.97 -4.25
C ASN A 81 5.08 5.26 -3.69
N PRO A 82 5.96 4.25 -3.69
CA PRO A 82 5.67 2.82 -3.57
C PRO A 82 5.35 2.49 -2.11
N PRO A 83 4.55 1.43 -1.87
CA PRO A 83 4.06 1.11 -0.55
C PRO A 83 5.23 1.03 0.44
N PHE A 84 5.17 1.83 1.52
CA PHE A 84 6.28 1.99 2.47
C PHE A 84 6.84 0.65 2.98
N HIS A 85 5.96 -0.34 3.16
CA HIS A 85 6.32 -1.67 3.64
C HIS A 85 7.23 -2.47 2.68
N LEU A 86 7.35 -2.07 1.41
CA LEU A 86 8.23 -2.71 0.43
C LEU A 86 9.65 -2.16 0.41
N ARG A 87 9.91 -1.01 1.07
CA ARG A 87 11.22 -0.34 1.04
C ARG A 87 12.08 -0.66 2.25
N ASN A 88 11.52 -0.53 3.45
CA ASN A 88 12.29 -0.54 4.69
C ASN A 88 11.81 -1.65 5.63
N ILE A 89 12.26 -2.86 5.37
CA ILE A 89 11.86 -4.04 6.15
C ILE A 89 12.81 -4.17 7.35
N PRO A 90 12.30 -4.17 8.60
CA PRO A 90 13.14 -4.16 9.80
C PRO A 90 13.60 -5.57 10.18
N TRP A 91 14.41 -6.20 9.33
CA TRP A 91 14.85 -7.59 9.49
C TRP A 91 15.44 -7.91 10.86
N GLU A 92 16.32 -7.05 11.36
CA GLU A 92 16.95 -7.21 12.68
C GLU A 92 15.89 -7.30 13.79
N LYS A 93 14.88 -6.42 13.76
CA LYS A 93 13.78 -6.43 14.74
C LYS A 93 12.97 -7.72 14.66
N PHE A 94 12.73 -8.26 13.47
CA PHE A 94 12.00 -9.51 13.30
C PHE A 94 12.78 -10.71 13.85
N ILE A 95 14.09 -10.76 13.60
CA ILE A 95 14.96 -11.78 14.18
C ILE A 95 14.92 -11.72 15.71
N GLU A 96 15.04 -10.52 16.28
CA GLU A 96 15.06 -10.34 17.73
C GLU A 96 13.70 -10.61 18.39
N THR A 97 12.62 -10.12 17.80
CA THR A 97 11.29 -10.10 18.40
C THR A 97 10.51 -11.37 18.10
N PHE A 98 10.42 -11.75 16.82
CA PHE A 98 9.68 -12.93 16.39
C PHE A 98 10.51 -14.21 16.43
N LYS A 99 11.81 -14.11 16.76
CA LYS A 99 12.75 -15.25 16.73
C LYS A 99 12.84 -15.89 15.35
N TRP A 100 12.72 -15.08 14.30
CA TRP A 100 12.82 -15.54 12.92
C TRP A 100 14.22 -16.07 12.61
N ASP A 101 14.25 -17.24 11.99
CA ASP A 101 15.45 -17.85 11.43
C ASP A 101 15.54 -17.59 9.91
N ALA A 102 16.55 -18.19 9.27
CA ALA A 102 16.78 -18.07 7.84
C ALA A 102 15.59 -18.52 6.98
N THR A 103 14.82 -19.52 7.41
CA THR A 103 13.65 -20.01 6.68
C THR A 103 12.51 -19.00 6.73
N HIS A 104 12.27 -18.39 7.90
CA HIS A 104 11.27 -17.31 8.04
C HIS A 104 11.64 -16.10 7.19
N ILE A 105 12.91 -15.68 7.25
CA ILE A 105 13.43 -14.55 6.46
C ILE A 105 13.25 -14.83 4.96
N SER A 106 13.70 -15.99 4.47
CA SER A 106 13.56 -16.37 3.07
C SER A 106 12.10 -16.35 2.62
N THR A 107 11.20 -16.93 3.43
CA THR A 107 9.77 -16.98 3.10
C THR A 107 9.16 -15.58 3.00
N TYR A 108 9.51 -14.68 3.93
CA TYR A 108 9.02 -13.32 3.88
C TYR A 108 9.65 -12.51 2.74
N GLN A 109 10.93 -12.73 2.45
CA GLN A 109 11.62 -12.11 1.32
C GLN A 109 10.96 -12.49 -0.02
N ASP A 110 10.63 -13.76 -0.22
CA ASP A 110 9.91 -14.24 -1.42
C ASP A 110 8.55 -13.55 -1.59
N LEU A 111 7.83 -13.34 -0.48
CA LEU A 111 6.55 -12.63 -0.47
C LEU A 111 6.71 -11.16 -0.86
N ILE A 112 7.73 -10.48 -0.31
CA ILE A 112 8.04 -9.09 -0.65
C ILE A 112 8.43 -8.96 -2.11
N ASP A 113 9.27 -9.85 -2.64
CA ASP A 113 9.72 -9.79 -4.03
C ASP A 113 8.58 -10.08 -5.01
N SER A 114 7.70 -11.02 -4.67
CA SER A 114 6.46 -11.25 -5.41
C SER A 114 5.59 -9.98 -5.43
N THR A 115 5.48 -9.28 -4.30
CA THR A 115 4.72 -8.04 -4.19
C THR A 115 5.33 -6.91 -5.01
N ARG A 116 6.66 -6.74 -4.95
CA ARG A 116 7.39 -5.77 -5.79
C ARG A 116 7.21 -6.03 -7.28
N LYS A 117 7.26 -7.31 -7.68
CA LYS A 117 7.02 -7.71 -9.07
C LYS A 117 5.61 -7.31 -9.52
N VAL A 118 4.58 -7.67 -8.75
CA VAL A 118 3.20 -7.32 -9.10
C VAL A 118 2.99 -5.81 -9.10
N TRP A 119 3.60 -5.08 -8.17
CA TRP A 119 3.58 -3.61 -8.17
C TRP A 119 4.20 -3.04 -9.44
N GLY A 120 5.36 -3.52 -9.86
CA GLY A 120 5.99 -3.13 -11.13
C GLY A 120 5.07 -3.35 -12.33
N GLU A 121 4.40 -4.51 -12.39
CA GLU A 121 3.41 -4.78 -13.43
C GLU A 121 2.23 -3.79 -13.38
N CYS A 122 1.77 -3.38 -12.20
CA CYS A 122 0.75 -2.34 -12.07
C CYS A 122 1.24 -0.98 -12.61
N LEU A 123 2.48 -0.59 -12.31
CA LEU A 123 3.08 0.64 -12.86
C LEU A 123 3.13 0.59 -14.39
N GLU A 124 3.45 -0.56 -14.98
CA GLU A 124 3.38 -0.73 -16.43
C GLU A 124 1.95 -0.55 -16.98
N GLU A 125 0.91 -1.03 -16.26
CA GLU A 125 -0.48 -0.84 -16.70
C GLU A 125 -0.91 0.64 -16.63
N LEU A 126 -0.42 1.39 -15.64
CA LEU A 126 -0.61 2.84 -15.53
C LEU A 126 0.09 3.57 -16.67
N GLU A 127 1.38 3.29 -16.88
CA GLU A 127 2.19 3.92 -17.94
C GLU A 127 1.60 3.69 -19.34
N LYS A 128 1.04 2.51 -19.61
CA LYS A 128 0.37 2.18 -20.88
C LYS A 128 -0.92 2.97 -21.12
N ARG A 129 -1.57 3.46 -20.06
CA ARG A 129 -2.91 4.08 -20.09
C ARG A 129 -2.91 5.50 -19.56
N LYS A 130 -1.73 6.08 -19.37
CA LYS A 130 -1.58 7.44 -18.88
C LYS A 130 -2.02 8.43 -19.95
N GLU A 131 -2.62 9.52 -19.50
CA GLU A 131 -2.79 10.67 -20.38
C GLU A 131 -1.43 11.34 -20.63
N PRO A 132 -1.23 12.07 -21.74
CA PRO A 132 0.07 12.66 -22.09
C PRO A 132 0.68 13.58 -21.02
N ASP A 133 -0.14 14.14 -20.15
CA ASP A 133 0.22 15.05 -19.06
C ASP A 133 0.25 14.37 -17.67
N GLU A 134 -0.08 13.07 -17.59
CA GLU A 134 -0.08 12.32 -16.33
C GLU A 134 1.34 11.83 -15.97
N ILE A 135 1.78 12.10 -14.74
CA ILE A 135 3.09 11.69 -14.21
C ILE A 135 2.93 10.41 -13.38
N ILE A 136 3.64 9.35 -13.79
CA ILE A 136 3.77 8.04 -13.12
C ILE A 136 5.21 7.82 -12.68
#